data_AF-A0A2N3BH20-F1
#
_entry.id   AF-A0A2N3BH20-F1
#
_cell.length_a   1.000
_cell.length_b   1.000
_cell.length_c   1.000
_cell.angle_alpha   90.00
_cell.angle_beta   90.00
_cell.angle_gamma   90.00
#
_symmetry.space_group_name_H-M   'P 1'
#
loop_
_entity.id
_entity.type
_entity.pdbx_description
1 polymer ?
#
loop_
_entity_poly.entity_id
_entity_poly.type
_entity_poly.pdbx_seq_one_letter_code
_entity_poly.pdbx_strand_id
1 'polypeptide(L)'
;MSARHSILQEPEGQRADAKPTGMSRALRGVRTWWPYFLMLSPGAIYFGLFHFYPIYEAKLAFHDFRIIGPDIWVGLKHFKALVVSTAFAQVLANTFIISGMKIVFVFPLPILLALLINEVRGNTLRRGVQSVIYLPHFLSWVVIEVAAEI
;
A
#
# COMPACT_ATOMS: atom_id res chain seq x y z
N MET A 1 -38.90 14.99 79.08
CA MET A 1 -38.22 14.41 80.25
C MET A 1 -37.61 13.08 79.81
N SER A 2 -36.30 12.89 80.04
CA SER A 2 -35.47 11.72 79.67
C SER A 2 -35.13 11.61 78.16
N ALA A 3 -33.99 12.11 77.69
CA ALA A 3 -32.64 11.54 77.80
C ALA A 3 -32.46 10.23 77.04
N ARG A 4 -31.69 10.26 75.95
CA ARG A 4 -30.49 9.43 75.77
C ARG A 4 -29.68 9.83 74.54
N HIS A 5 -28.47 10.32 74.84
CA HIS A 5 -27.31 10.33 73.97
C HIS A 5 -26.90 8.92 73.56
N SER A 6 -26.49 8.80 72.29
CA SER A 6 -25.39 7.95 71.80
C SER A 6 -25.32 8.19 70.29
N ILE A 7 -24.68 9.27 69.80
CA ILE A 7 -23.25 9.31 69.47
C ILE A 7 -22.67 7.90 69.25
N LEU A 8 -22.80 7.42 68.02
CA LEU A 8 -21.74 6.74 67.28
C LEU A 8 -21.86 7.21 65.82
N GLN A 9 -21.17 8.31 65.52
CA GLN A 9 -20.74 8.60 64.16
C GLN A 9 -19.73 7.51 63.79
N GLU A 10 -20.14 6.55 62.95
CA GLU A 10 -19.17 5.80 62.16
C GLU A 10 -18.92 6.54 60.84
N PRO A 11 -17.66 6.68 60.42
CA PRO A 11 -17.27 7.60 59.37
C PRO A 11 -17.75 7.09 58.01
N GLU A 12 -17.96 8.04 57.10
CA GLU A 12 -18.20 7.82 55.67
C GLU A 12 -17.05 7.03 55.03
N GLY A 13 -17.10 5.71 55.18
CA GLY A 13 -16.22 4.76 54.53
C GLY A 13 -16.75 4.49 53.14
N GLN A 14 -16.34 5.34 52.19
CA GLN A 14 -16.32 5.06 50.76
C GLN A 14 -16.13 3.56 50.51
N ARG A 15 -17.19 2.87 50.10
CA ARG A 15 -17.03 1.61 49.36
C ARG A 15 -16.38 2.02 48.05
N ALA A 16 -15.06 1.93 48.03
CA ALA A 16 -14.26 2.07 46.85
C ALA A 16 -14.72 1.01 45.86
N ASP A 17 -15.65 1.39 44.98
CA ASP A 17 -15.81 0.78 43.67
C ASP A 17 -14.45 0.91 42.99
N ALA A 18 -13.61 -0.12 43.15
CA ALA A 18 -12.34 -0.22 42.47
C ALA A 18 -12.63 -0.33 40.97
N LYS A 19 -12.78 0.82 40.32
CA LYS A 19 -12.85 0.93 38.86
C LYS A 19 -11.58 0.25 38.33
N PRO A 20 -11.69 -0.82 37.54
CA PRO A 20 -10.52 -1.56 37.11
C PRO A 20 -9.62 -0.62 36.31
N THR A 21 -8.43 -0.40 36.85
CA THR A 21 -7.30 0.35 36.30
C THR A 21 -7.23 0.18 34.78
N GLY A 22 -7.28 1.29 34.04
CA GLY A 22 -7.35 1.32 32.57
C GLY A 22 -6.26 0.50 31.86
N MET A 23 -5.13 0.27 32.53
CA MET A 23 -4.04 -0.61 32.09
C MET A 23 -4.50 -2.07 31.86
N SER A 24 -5.43 -2.58 32.68
CA SER A 24 -5.93 -3.96 32.60
C SER A 24 -6.94 -4.18 31.47
N ARG A 25 -7.49 -3.12 30.86
CA ARG A 25 -8.39 -3.21 29.70
C ARG A 25 -7.60 -3.22 28.38
N ALA A 26 -6.52 -2.45 28.28
CA ALA A 26 -5.64 -2.45 27.11
C ALA A 26 -4.94 -3.82 26.91
N LEU A 27 -4.43 -4.41 27.99
CA LEU A 27 -3.80 -5.74 27.95
C LEU A 27 -4.80 -6.87 27.69
N ARG A 28 -6.06 -6.75 28.14
CA ARG A 28 -7.14 -7.68 27.77
C ARG A 28 -7.56 -7.52 26.32
N GLY A 29 -7.52 -6.31 25.77
CA GLY A 29 -7.70 -6.04 24.35
C GLY A 29 -6.68 -6.81 23.50
N VAL A 30 -5.39 -6.77 23.80
CA VAL A 30 -4.40 -7.51 22.99
C VAL A 30 -4.68 -9.02 22.95
N ARG A 31 -5.16 -9.63 24.04
CA ARG A 31 -5.50 -11.06 24.09
C ARG A 31 -6.76 -11.42 23.30
N THR A 32 -7.76 -10.56 23.25
CA THR A 32 -8.97 -10.78 22.43
C THR A 32 -8.68 -10.64 20.93
N TRP A 33 -7.69 -9.81 20.56
CA TRP A 33 -7.40 -9.50 19.14
C TRP A 33 -6.19 -10.27 18.58
N TRP A 34 -5.53 -11.09 19.39
CA TRP A 34 -4.40 -11.95 18.99
C TRP A 34 -4.67 -12.80 17.73
N PRO A 35 -5.86 -13.42 17.54
CA PRO A 35 -6.14 -14.17 16.32
C PRO A 35 -6.10 -13.30 15.05
N TYR A 36 -6.53 -12.03 15.12
CA TYR A 36 -6.47 -11.10 13.98
C TYR A 36 -5.03 -10.72 13.63
N PHE A 37 -4.18 -10.50 14.64
CA PHE A 37 -2.75 -10.27 14.41
C PHE A 37 -2.06 -11.50 13.80
N LEU A 38 -2.47 -12.71 14.20
CA LEU A 38 -1.95 -13.94 13.62
C LEU A 38 -2.37 -14.10 12.15
N MET A 39 -3.62 -13.78 11.80
CA MET A 39 -4.09 -13.78 10.40
C MET A 39 -3.42 -12.71 9.54
N LEU A 40 -3.08 -11.55 10.12
CA LEU A 40 -2.32 -10.49 9.45
C LEU A 40 -0.84 -10.85 9.29
N SER A 41 -0.29 -11.64 10.22
CA SER A 41 1.15 -11.93 10.30
C SER A 41 1.80 -12.42 9.00
N PRO A 42 1.25 -13.39 8.21
CA PRO A 42 1.90 -13.80 6.97
C PRO A 42 1.98 -12.67 5.94
N GLY A 43 0.94 -11.85 5.82
CA GLY A 43 0.94 -10.67 4.95
C GLY A 43 1.94 -9.62 5.42
N ALA A 44 1.95 -9.31 6.72
CA ALA A 44 2.88 -8.35 7.31
C ALA A 44 4.35 -8.78 7.14
N ILE A 45 4.66 -10.06 7.38
CA ILE A 45 5.99 -10.63 7.18
C ILE A 45 6.40 -10.54 5.71
N TYR A 46 5.50 -10.91 4.79
CA TYR A 46 5.74 -10.81 3.36
C TYR A 46 6.05 -9.37 2.93
N PHE A 47 5.25 -8.38 3.34
CA PHE A 47 5.53 -6.98 3.05
C PHE A 47 6.84 -6.50 3.68
N GLY A 48 7.13 -6.91 4.93
CA GLY A 48 8.38 -6.60 5.60
C GLY A 48 9.61 -7.08 4.81
N LEU A 49 9.60 -8.35 4.41
CA LEU A 49 10.74 -9.00 3.75
C LEU A 49 10.87 -8.64 2.27
N PHE A 50 9.76 -8.48 1.54
CA PHE A 50 9.81 -8.31 0.08
C PHE A 50 9.56 -6.89 -0.39
N HIS A 51 9.02 -6.00 0.44
CA HIS A 51 8.79 -4.59 0.06
C HIS A 51 9.66 -3.64 0.89
N PHE A 52 9.59 -3.70 2.22
CA PHE A 52 10.32 -2.77 3.08
C PHE A 52 11.83 -3.03 3.07
N TYR A 53 12.24 -4.29 3.10
CA TYR A 53 13.66 -4.64 3.08
C TYR A 53 14.37 -4.17 1.79
N PRO A 54 13.87 -4.40 0.56
CA PRO A 54 14.49 -3.82 -0.64
C PRO A 54 14.57 -2.29 -0.63
N ILE A 55 13.57 -1.60 -0.08
CA ILE A 55 13.58 -0.14 0.05
C ILE A 55 14.69 0.29 1.02
N TYR A 56 14.90 -0.43 2.12
CA TYR A 56 16.00 -0.16 3.04
C TYR A 56 17.37 -0.33 2.36
N GLU A 57 17.51 -1.32 1.46
CA GLU A 57 18.72 -1.54 0.67
C GLU A 57 18.96 -0.48 -0.41
N ALA A 58 18.02 0.44 -0.66
CA ALA A 58 18.24 1.60 -1.54
C ALA A 58 19.37 2.53 -1.06
N LYS A 59 19.86 2.35 0.18
CA LYS A 59 21.10 2.96 0.69
C LYS A 59 22.30 2.73 -0.24
N LEU A 60 22.30 1.65 -1.03
CA LEU A 60 23.37 1.33 -1.97
C LEU A 60 23.59 2.43 -3.03
N ALA A 61 22.57 3.22 -3.34
CA ALA A 61 22.69 4.36 -4.26
C ALA A 61 23.67 5.45 -3.79
N PHE A 62 24.04 5.44 -2.50
CA PHE A 62 24.99 6.38 -1.90
C PHE A 62 26.40 5.79 -1.72
N HIS A 63 26.61 4.52 -2.08
CA HIS A 63 27.88 3.82 -2.00
C HIS A 63 28.40 3.47 -3.40
N ASP A 64 29.72 3.56 -3.59
CA ASP A 64 30.41 2.99 -4.74
C ASP A 64 30.54 1.48 -4.50
N PHE A 65 29.49 0.74 -4.84
CA PHE A 65 29.42 -0.71 -4.61
C PHE A 65 30.43 -1.44 -5.48
N ARG A 66 31.30 -2.24 -4.85
CA ARG A 66 32.28 -3.06 -5.55
C ARG A 66 32.00 -4.53 -5.25
N ILE A 67 31.87 -5.35 -6.30
CA ILE A 67 31.67 -6.81 -6.18
C ILE A 67 32.81 -7.45 -5.37
N ILE A 68 34.01 -6.87 -5.44
CA ILE A 68 35.20 -7.29 -4.69
C ILE A 68 35.84 -6.03 -4.07
N GLY A 69 35.85 -5.96 -2.74
CA GLY A 69 36.46 -4.87 -1.98
C GLY A 69 35.49 -4.16 -1.03
N PRO A 70 35.97 -3.17 -0.24
CA PRO A 70 35.13 -2.40 0.65
C PRO A 70 34.28 -1.37 -0.12
N ASP A 71 33.01 -1.28 0.22
CA ASP A 71 32.10 -0.26 -0.32
C ASP A 71 32.43 1.13 0.25
N ILE A 72 32.60 2.10 -0.63
CA ILE A 72 32.95 3.48 -0.24
C ILE A 72 31.70 4.33 -0.25
N TRP A 73 31.37 5.01 0.86
CA TRP A 73 30.30 6.00 0.87
C TRP A 73 30.69 7.22 0.03
N VAL A 74 29.96 7.46 -1.06
CA VAL A 74 30.20 8.56 -2.01
C VAL A 74 29.10 9.62 -1.99
N GLY A 75 28.08 9.44 -1.13
CA GLY A 75 26.97 10.38 -0.97
C GLY A 75 26.20 10.57 -2.28
N LEU A 76 26.01 11.82 -2.72
CA LEU A 76 25.17 12.17 -3.88
C LEU A 76 25.88 12.10 -5.23
N LYS A 77 27.07 11.48 -5.31
CA LYS A 77 27.87 11.41 -6.55
C LYS A 77 27.07 10.87 -7.73
N HIS A 78 26.38 9.74 -7.57
CA HIS A 78 25.60 9.09 -8.63
C HIS A 78 24.41 9.94 -9.07
N PHE A 79 23.71 10.60 -8.14
CA PHE A 79 22.61 11.50 -8.45
C PHE A 79 23.07 12.71 -9.30
N LYS A 80 24.21 13.32 -8.95
CA LYS A 80 24.78 14.42 -9.76
C LYS A 80 25.12 13.97 -11.18
N ALA A 81 25.72 12.80 -11.32
CA ALA A 81 26.06 12.24 -12.63
C ALA A 81 24.81 11.96 -13.48
N LEU A 82 23.74 11.46 -12.86
CA LEU A 82 22.46 11.21 -13.53
C LEU A 82 21.80 12.52 -14.01
N VAL A 83 21.71 13.54 -13.15
CA VAL A 83 21.00 14.79 -13.49
C VAL A 83 21.72 15.60 -14.57
N VAL A 84 23.06 15.56 -14.62
CA VAL A 84 23.85 16.26 -15.66
C VAL A 84 23.85 15.51 -17.00
N SER A 85 23.41 14.25 -17.03
CA SER A 85 23.33 13.46 -18.26
C SER A 85 22.20 13.95 -19.17
N THR A 86 22.54 14.27 -20.43
CA THR A 86 21.55 14.65 -21.45
C THR A 86 20.57 13.52 -21.75
N ALA A 87 21.03 12.27 -21.71
CA ALA A 87 20.18 11.09 -21.91
C ALA A 87 19.12 10.96 -20.81
N PHE A 88 19.47 11.28 -19.55
CA PHE A 88 18.51 11.24 -18.44
C PHE A 88 17.39 12.26 -18.65
N ALA A 89 17.74 13.51 -19.01
CA ALA A 89 16.74 14.55 -19.27
C ALA A 89 15.80 14.17 -20.43
N GLN A 90 16.34 13.58 -21.50
CA GLN A 90 15.54 13.12 -22.64
C GLN A 90 14.58 11.98 -22.24
N VAL A 91 15.06 10.96 -21.54
CA VAL A 91 14.22 9.84 -21.09
C VAL A 91 13.16 10.31 -20.09
N LEU A 92 13.49 11.23 -19.20
CA LEU A 92 12.55 11.80 -18.23
C LEU A 92 11.44 12.58 -18.94
N ALA A 93 11.78 13.44 -19.90
CA ALA A 93 10.81 14.18 -20.70
C ALA A 93 9.90 13.24 -21.50
N ASN A 94 10.48 12.23 -22.14
CA ASN A 94 9.71 11.21 -22.88
C ASN A 94 8.76 10.45 -21.95
N THR A 95 9.21 10.09 -20.75
CA THR A 95 8.37 9.41 -19.76
C THR A 95 7.18 10.26 -19.36
N PHE A 96 7.39 11.57 -19.13
CA PHE A 96 6.29 12.50 -18.84
C PHE A 96 5.33 12.66 -20.02
N ILE A 97 5.84 12.80 -21.24
CA ILE A 97 5.03 12.91 -22.45
C ILE A 97 4.18 11.65 -22.65
N ILE A 98 4.79 10.45 -22.56
CA ILE A 98 4.09 9.17 -22.67
C ILE A 98 3.04 9.02 -21.57
N SER A 99 3.38 9.35 -20.32
CA SER A 99 2.44 9.25 -19.20
C SER A 99 1.27 10.22 -19.35
N GLY A 100 1.53 11.44 -19.82
CA GLY A 100 0.50 12.43 -20.14
C GLY A 100 -0.43 11.93 -21.25
N MET A 101 0.12 11.40 -22.35
CA MET A 101 -0.67 10.82 -23.43
C MET A 101 -1.52 9.63 -22.95
N LYS A 102 -0.98 8.77 -22.09
CA LYS A 102 -1.75 7.66 -21.49
C LYS A 102 -2.94 8.18 -20.67
N ILE A 103 -2.76 9.23 -19.89
CA ILE A 103 -3.86 9.81 -19.10
C ILE A 103 -4.91 10.48 -20.00
N VAL A 104 -4.50 11.14 -21.08
CA VAL A 104 -5.46 11.84 -21.95
C VAL A 104 -6.21 10.88 -22.88
N PHE A 105 -5.52 9.88 -23.44
CA PHE A 105 -6.12 9.01 -24.47
C PHE A 105 -6.48 7.61 -23.95
N VAL A 106 -5.62 6.98 -23.15
CA VAL A 106 -5.82 5.60 -22.71
C VAL A 106 -6.77 5.51 -21.52
N PHE A 107 -6.75 6.47 -20.60
CA PHE A 107 -7.63 6.45 -19.43
C PHE A 107 -9.12 6.67 -19.75
N PRO A 108 -9.53 7.61 -20.64
CA PRO A 108 -10.95 7.76 -20.99
C PRO A 108 -11.50 6.60 -21.82
N LEU A 109 -10.63 5.88 -22.54
CA LEU A 109 -11.02 4.84 -23.47
C LEU A 109 -11.84 3.70 -22.81
N PRO A 110 -11.43 3.09 -21.68
CA PRO A 110 -12.25 2.13 -20.94
C PRO A 110 -13.61 2.67 -20.50
N ILE A 111 -13.71 3.95 -20.13
CA ILE A 111 -14.96 4.58 -19.70
C ILE A 111 -15.91 4.71 -20.88
N LEU A 112 -15.41 5.25 -22.00
CA LEU A 112 -16.18 5.36 -23.24
C LEU A 112 -16.64 3.98 -23.72
N LEU A 113 -15.76 2.99 -23.69
CA LEU A 113 -16.07 1.62 -24.09
C LEU A 113 -17.13 0.99 -23.19
N ALA A 114 -17.04 1.21 -21.87
CA ALA A 114 -18.06 0.74 -20.93
C ALA A 114 -19.44 1.37 -21.20
N LEU A 115 -19.49 2.67 -21.52
CA LEU A 115 -20.72 3.37 -21.89
C LEU A 115 -21.31 2.85 -23.20
N LEU A 116 -20.48 2.68 -24.24
CA LEU A 116 -20.90 2.15 -25.53
C LEU A 116 -21.48 0.74 -25.40
N ILE A 117 -20.82 -0.13 -24.62
CA ILE A 117 -21.30 -1.49 -24.36
C ILE A 117 -22.59 -1.48 -23.52
N ASN A 118 -22.75 -0.52 -22.62
CA ASN A 118 -23.95 -0.39 -21.80
C ASN A 118 -25.20 -0.04 -22.63
N GLU A 119 -25.05 0.72 -23.71
CA GLU A 119 -26.17 1.09 -24.61
C GLU A 119 -26.62 -0.08 -25.51
N VAL A 120 -25.86 -1.17 -25.57
CA VAL A 120 -26.23 -2.35 -26.36
C VAL A 120 -27.42 -3.08 -25.73
N ARG A 121 -28.59 -2.95 -26.35
CA ARG A 121 -29.86 -3.57 -25.91
C ARG A 121 -29.84 -5.11 -25.92
N GLY A 122 -29.09 -5.72 -26.83
CA GLY A 122 -29.03 -7.17 -27.00
C GLY A 122 -28.02 -7.84 -26.05
N ASN A 123 -28.50 -8.64 -25.10
CA ASN A 123 -27.64 -9.28 -24.10
C ASN A 123 -26.60 -10.25 -24.71
N THR A 124 -26.94 -10.96 -25.79
CA THR A 124 -26.00 -11.87 -26.49
C THR A 124 -24.89 -11.09 -27.20
N LEU A 125 -25.24 -9.99 -27.89
CA LEU A 125 -24.27 -9.14 -28.57
C LEU A 125 -23.34 -8.44 -27.57
N ARG A 126 -23.89 -7.91 -26.48
CA ARG A 126 -23.13 -7.31 -25.38
C ARG A 126 -22.06 -8.27 -24.84
N ARG A 127 -22.44 -9.53 -24.57
CA ARG A 127 -21.51 -10.56 -24.08
C ARG A 127 -20.44 -10.91 -25.12
N GLY A 128 -20.81 -11.05 -26.40
CA GLY A 128 -19.86 -11.33 -27.47
C GLY A 128 -18.81 -10.23 -27.63
N VAL A 129 -19.24 -8.96 -27.68
CA VAL A 129 -18.35 -7.80 -27.81
C VAL A 129 -17.41 -7.70 -26.61
N GLN A 130 -17.90 -7.90 -25.39
CA GLN A 130 -17.06 -7.95 -24.19
C GLN A 130 -15.99 -9.04 -24.30
N SER A 131 -16.36 -10.28 -24.67
CA SER A 131 -15.39 -11.37 -24.81
C SER A 131 -14.25 -11.03 -25.78
N VAL A 132 -14.57 -10.42 -26.94
CA VAL A 132 -13.55 -10.01 -27.92
C VAL A 132 -12.65 -8.90 -27.38
N ILE A 133 -13.22 -7.91 -26.68
CA ILE A 133 -12.47 -6.78 -26.12
C ILE A 133 -11.57 -7.21 -24.94
N TYR A 134 -12.01 -8.17 -24.13
CA TYR A 134 -11.23 -8.69 -23.01
C TYR A 134 -10.17 -9.71 -23.46
N LEU A 135 -10.33 -10.33 -24.63
CA LEU A 135 -9.40 -11.34 -25.15
C LEU A 135 -7.91 -10.91 -25.15
N PRO A 136 -7.54 -9.68 -25.58
CA PRO A 136 -6.15 -9.23 -25.60
C PRO A 136 -5.50 -9.21 -24.21
N HIS A 137 -6.28 -9.01 -23.14
CA HIS A 137 -5.74 -9.01 -21.77
C HIS A 137 -5.28 -10.40 -21.33
N PHE A 138 -5.80 -11.46 -21.95
CA PHE A 138 -5.33 -12.83 -21.71
C PHE A 138 -4.04 -13.15 -22.46
N LEU A 139 -3.68 -12.38 -23.48
CA LEU A 139 -2.41 -12.54 -24.19
C LEU A 139 -1.28 -11.92 -23.37
N SER A 140 -0.14 -12.60 -23.29
CA SER A 140 1.02 -12.05 -22.61
C SER A 140 1.59 -10.85 -23.38
N TRP A 141 2.18 -9.91 -22.65
CA TRP A 141 2.79 -8.73 -23.25
C TRP A 141 3.85 -9.09 -24.31
N VAL A 142 4.65 -10.14 -24.05
CA VAL A 142 5.68 -10.62 -25.00
C VAL A 142 5.08 -11.06 -26.34
N VAL A 143 3.93 -11.73 -26.34
CA VAL A 143 3.26 -12.16 -27.59
C VAL A 143 2.77 -10.95 -28.38
N ILE A 144 2.26 -9.92 -27.68
CA ILE A 144 1.77 -8.69 -28.31
C ILE A 144 2.93 -7.92 -28.94
N GLU A 145 4.06 -7.80 -28.23
CA GLU A 145 5.26 -7.15 -28.77
C GLU A 145 5.78 -7.87 -30.01
N VAL A 146 5.93 -9.20 -29.97
CA VAL A 146 6.39 -9.99 -31.12
C VAL A 146 5.44 -9.88 -32.31
N ALA A 147 4.12 -9.93 -32.08
CA ALA A 147 3.14 -9.80 -33.16
C ALA A 147 3.09 -8.40 -33.77
N ALA A 148 3.50 -7.36 -33.03
CA ALA A 148 3.56 -5.99 -33.52
C ALA A 148 4.82 -5.69 -34.37
N GLU A 149 5.84 -6.55 -34.29
CA GLU A 149 7.11 -6.42 -35.02
C GLU A 149 7.18 -7.24 -36.34
N ILE A 150 6.22 -8.15 -36.58
CA ILE A 150 6.10 -8.96 -37.81
C ILE A 150 5.20 -8.25 -38.81
#